data_AF-A0A7J4KWT6-F1
#
_entry.id   AF-A0A7J4KWT6-F1
#
_cell.length_a   1.000
_cell.length_b   1.000
_cell.length_c   1.000
_cell.angle_alpha   90.00
_cell.angle_beta   90.00
_cell.angle_gamma   90.00
#
_symmetry.space_group_name_H-M   'P 1'
#
loop_
_entity.id
_entity.type
_entity.pdbx_description
1 polymer ?
#
loop_
_entity_poly.entity_id
_entity_poly.type
_entity_poly.pdbx_seq_one_letter_code
_entity_poly.pdbx_strand_id
1 'polypeptide(L)' 'MEEQIDWRLFIIVAIAALVVVSIFIISSNVQNAKTQRFFAAEDKNDKCKTPAGYADKEWKEHMSHHPEQYAGCLG' A
#
# COMPACT_ATOMS: atom_id res chain seq x y z
N MET A 1 -31.06 -36.58 16.01
CA MET A 1 -30.63 -36.18 14.66
C MET A 1 -29.18 -35.78 14.79
N GLU A 2 -28.27 -36.68 14.44
CA GLU A 2 -26.84 -36.31 14.37
C GLU A 2 -26.68 -35.45 13.13
N GLU A 3 -26.61 -34.14 13.34
CA GLU A 3 -26.32 -33.18 12.29
C GLU A 3 -24.92 -33.52 11.75
N GLN A 4 -24.85 -34.11 10.56
CA GLN A 4 -23.56 -34.46 9.97
C GLN A 4 -22.88 -33.17 9.51
N ILE A 5 -21.93 -32.70 10.32
CA ILE A 5 -21.07 -31.57 10.02
C ILE A 5 -20.34 -31.88 8.71
N ASP A 6 -20.70 -31.16 7.64
CA ASP A 6 -20.03 -31.30 6.34
C ASP A 6 -18.66 -30.62 6.38
N TRP A 7 -17.66 -31.39 6.82
CA TRP A 7 -16.28 -30.97 6.89
C TRP A 7 -15.72 -30.44 5.57
N ARG A 8 -16.29 -30.83 4.42
CA ARG A 8 -15.84 -30.30 3.12
C ARG A 8 -16.20 -28.83 2.99
N LEU A 9 -17.40 -28.44 3.42
CA LEU A 9 -17.80 -27.03 3.46
C LEU A 9 -16.90 -26.22 4.41
N PHE A 10 -16.57 -26.76 5.58
CA PHE A 10 -15.65 -26.10 6.51
C PHE A 10 -14.24 -25.93 5.92
N ILE A 11 -13.71 -26.96 5.24
CA ILE A 11 -12.41 -26.89 4.58
C ILE A 11 -12.42 -25.85 3.45
N ILE A 12 -13.47 -25.81 2.63
CA ILE A 12 -13.61 -24.84 1.54
C ILE A 12 -13.65 -23.41 2.10
N VAL A 13 -14.45 -23.19 3.15
CA VAL A 13 -14.54 -21.87 3.82
C VAL A 13 -13.21 -21.47 4.44
N ALA A 14 -12.51 -22.41 5.10
CA ALA A 14 -11.21 -22.14 5.70
C ALA A 14 -10.15 -21.76 4.64
N ILE A 15 -10.09 -22.48 3.51
CA ILE A 15 -9.18 -22.15 2.40
C ILE A 15 -9.53 -20.79 1.80
N ALA A 16 -10.82 -20.52 1.57
CA ALA A 16 -11.26 -19.22 1.05
C ALA A 16 -10.86 -18.07 2.00
N ALA A 17 -11.03 -18.25 3.30
CA ALA A 17 -10.60 -17.27 4.30
C ALA A 17 -9.07 -17.06 4.28
N LEU A 18 -8.29 -18.14 4.19
CA LEU A 18 -6.83 -18.05 4.08
C LEU A 18 -6.37 -17.31 2.83
N VAL A 19 -7.03 -17.55 1.68
CA VAL A 19 -6.73 -16.82 0.44
C VAL A 19 -7.00 -15.33 0.62
N VAL A 20 -8.14 -14.94 1.17
CA VAL A 20 -8.48 -13.52 1.42
C VAL A 20 -7.47 -12.86 2.35
N VAL A 21 -7.10 -13.54 3.46
CA VAL A 21 -6.08 -13.03 4.40
C VAL A 21 -4.72 -12.88 3.72
N SER A 22 -4.31 -13.85 2.89
CA SER A 22 -3.04 -13.78 2.17
C SER A 22 -2.99 -12.61 1.17
N ILE A 23 -4.08 -12.36 0.44
CA ILE A 23 -4.19 -11.22 -0.49
C ILE A 23 -4.10 -9.89 0.27
N PHE A 24 -4.76 -9.78 1.42
CA PHE A 24 -4.69 -8.59 2.26
C PHE A 24 -3.26 -8.33 2.78
N ILE A 25 -2.57 -9.37 3.24
CA ILE A 25 -1.18 -9.27 3.71
C ILE A 25 -0.25 -8.84 2.56
N ILE A 26 -0.37 -9.43 1.38
CA ILE A 26 0.46 -9.06 0.21
C ILE A 26 0.19 -7.60 -0.17
N SER A 27 -1.07 -7.20 -0.27
CA SER A 27 -1.47 -5.85 -0.66
C SER A 27 -0.92 -4.78 0.30
N SER A 28 -1.03 -5.03 1.61
CA SER A 28 -0.49 -4.11 2.63
C SER A 28 1.04 -3.99 2.57
N ASN A 29 1.75 -5.11 2.37
CA ASN A 29 3.21 -5.08 2.19
C ASN A 29 3.64 -4.31 0.94
N VAL A 30 2.93 -4.46 -0.18
CA VAL A 30 3.21 -3.71 -1.42
C VAL A 30 3.03 -2.22 -1.21
N GLN A 31 1.96 -1.80 -0.53
CA GLN A 31 1.73 -0.38 -0.22
C GLN A 31 2.82 0.17 0.70
N ASN A 32 3.17 -0.55 1.77
CA ASN A 32 4.24 -0.15 2.69
C ASN A 32 5.58 0.00 1.97
N ALA A 33 5.93 -0.95 1.10
CA ALA A 33 7.16 -0.89 0.32
C ALA A 33 7.17 0.31 -0.64
N LYS A 34 6.02 0.64 -1.25
CA LYS A 34 5.91 1.81 -2.13
C LYS A 34 6.11 3.11 -1.34
N THR A 35 5.46 3.23 -0.18
CA THR A 35 5.59 4.39 0.72
C THR A 35 7.02 4.59 1.18
N GLN A 36 7.69 3.53 1.63
CA GLN A 36 9.10 3.61 2.07
C GLN A 36 10.04 4.05 0.94
N ARG A 37 9.76 3.66 -0.31
CA ARG A 37 10.57 4.08 -1.47
C ARG A 37 10.47 5.58 -1.75
N PHE A 38 9.29 6.18 -1.61
CA PHE A 38 9.13 7.62 -1.80
C PHE A 38 9.93 8.42 -0.77
N PHE A 39 9.83 8.07 0.51
CA PHE A 39 10.62 8.73 1.57
C PHE A 39 12.13 8.49 1.44
N ALA A 40 12.53 7.32 0.94
CA ALA A 40 13.95 7.04 0.69
C ALA A 40 14.51 7.81 -0.51
N ALA A 41 13.67 8.13 -1.49
CA ALA A 41 14.06 8.86 -2.69
C ALA A 41 14.01 10.38 -2.50
N GLU A 42 13.23 10.88 -1.53
CA GLU A 42 13.10 12.30 -1.20
C GLU A 42 14.47 12.95 -0.96
N ASP A 43 14.72 14.09 -1.62
CA ASP A 43 15.93 14.86 -1.40
C ASP A 43 15.83 15.57 -0.03
N LYS A 44 16.72 15.21 0.90
CA LYS A 44 16.71 15.74 2.27
C LYS A 44 16.92 17.26 2.34
N ASN A 45 17.47 17.86 1.29
CA ASN A 45 17.73 19.31 1.24
C ASN A 45 16.62 20.07 0.49
N ASP A 46 15.86 19.38 -0.37
CA ASP A 46 14.78 19.97 -1.16
C ASP A 46 13.65 18.95 -1.39
N LYS A 47 12.72 18.88 -0.44
CA LYS A 47 11.53 18.03 -0.50
C LYS A 47 10.60 18.34 -1.69
N CYS A 48 10.73 19.51 -2.31
CA CYS A 48 9.89 19.88 -3.45
C CYS A 48 10.43 19.32 -4.77
N LYS A 49 11.71 18.99 -4.81
CA LYS A 49 12.39 18.46 -5.99
C LYS A 49 12.00 17.01 -6.23
N THR A 50 11.59 16.72 -7.46
CA THR A 50 11.30 15.35 -7.91
C THR A 50 12.53 14.46 -7.75
N PRO A 51 12.42 13.32 -7.05
CA PRO A 51 13.50 12.36 -6.95
C PRO A 51 13.88 11.71 -8.28
N ALA A 52 15.14 11.31 -8.41
CA ALA A 52 15.60 10.57 -9.59
C ALA A 52 14.83 9.25 -9.75
N GLY A 53 14.31 9.00 -10.95
CA GLY A 53 13.51 7.81 -11.25
C GLY A 53 12.00 7.97 -11.08
N TYR A 54 11.53 9.13 -10.63
CA TYR A 54 10.11 9.48 -10.60
C TYR A 54 9.76 10.50 -11.66
N ALA A 55 8.53 10.44 -12.17
CA ALA A 55 7.99 11.49 -13.03
C ALA A 55 7.47 12.65 -12.17
N ASP A 56 7.67 13.89 -12.64
CA ASP A 56 7.22 15.09 -11.92
C ASP A 56 5.72 15.06 -11.59
N LYS A 57 4.90 14.51 -12.51
CA LYS A 57 3.46 14.35 -12.29
C LYS A 57 3.16 13.38 -11.14
N GLU A 58 3.90 12.27 -11.06
CA GLU A 58 3.73 11.29 -9.98
C GLU A 58 4.19 11.86 -8.64
N TRP A 59 5.27 12.64 -8.63
CA TRP A 59 5.75 13.32 -7.43
C TRP A 59 4.78 14.41 -6.97
N LYS A 60 4.23 15.20 -7.90
CA LYS A 60 3.19 16.19 -7.60
C LYS A 60 1.93 15.55 -7.01
N GLU A 61 1.51 14.41 -7.55
CA GLU A 61 0.39 13.64 -6.99
C GLU A 61 0.70 13.14 -5.58
N HIS A 62 1.90 12.56 -5.37
CA HIS A 62 2.35 12.12 -4.05
C HIS A 62 2.34 13.27 -3.03
N MET A 63 2.90 14.42 -3.40
CA MET A 63 2.92 15.61 -2.54
C MET A 63 1.50 16.11 -2.21
N SER A 64 0.55 16.00 -3.14
CA SER A 64 -0.84 16.43 -2.93
C SER A 64 -1.59 15.62 -1.87
N HIS A 65 -1.15 14.39 -1.58
CA HIS A 65 -1.69 13.57 -0.50
C HIS A 65 -1.15 13.95 0.89
N HIS A 66 -0.06 14.74 0.95
CA HIS A 66 0.61 15.16 2.19
C HIS A 66 0.82 16.68 2.23
N PRO A 67 -0.26 17.48 2.16
CA PRO A 67 -0.17 18.94 2.05
C PRO A 67 0.51 19.59 3.25
N GLU A 68 0.43 18.99 4.44
CA GLU A 68 1.15 19.45 5.63
C GLU A 68 2.68 19.32 5.50
N GLN A 69 3.16 18.24 4.86
CA GLN A 69 4.59 17.99 4.67
C GLN A 69 5.14 18.83 3.52
N TYR A 70 4.38 19.00 2.43
CA TYR A 70 4.82 19.67 1.22
C TYR A 70 4.20 21.07 1.04
N ALA A 71 3.81 21.70 2.15
CA ALA A 71 3.36 23.09 2.17
C ALA A 71 4.43 23.98 1.51
N GLY A 72 4.05 24.64 0.41
CA GLY A 72 4.93 25.49 -0.40
C GLY A 72 5.59 24.81 -1.62
N CYS A 73 5.46 23.50 -1.81
CA CYS A 73 5.99 22.79 -2.98
C CYS A 73 5.00 22.73 -4.16
N LEU A 74 3.70 22.91 -3.89
CA LEU A 74 2.62 22.80 -4.87
C LEU A 74 2.13 24.16 -5.40
N GLY A 75 2.94 25.22 -5.21
CA GLY A 75 2.69 26.59 -5.66
C GLY A 75 2.96 26.80 -7.15
#